data_AF-A0A917YPU5-F1
#
_entry.id   AF-A0A917YPU5-F1
#
_cell.length_a   1.000
_cell.length_b   1.000
_cell.length_c   1.000
_cell.angle_alpha   90.00
_cell.angle_beta   90.00
_cell.angle_gamma   90.00
#
_symmetry.space_group_name_H-M   'P 1'
#
loop_
_entity.id
_entity.type
_entity.pdbx_description
1 polymer ?
#
loop_
_entity_poly.entity_id
_entity_poly.type
_entity_poly.pdbx_seq_one_letter_code
_entity_poly.pdbx_strand_id
1 'polypeptide(L)'
;MSHRLYSGQVWHKRHRPATHAFSYSLKLFWLDLQNLPQLDSYFGLSYRRWAALRFKRQDYLTEPQRPLHEVAKQKMSELAGFPLDGEVFLLAPLRWFGLYFSPVNFYYLRQTDGTFSHVMAEVSNTPWNERHCYLIDLRNPQDTDKAFHVSPFNPMSMRYQWHFSTPAEHLQVKIACVTEQTDFEAGIQMSEKKLNRTELLNVMLNTMTLKTLVGIYWQAAKIYLKGNPVYGHTSSHKES
;
A
#
# COMPACT_ATOMS: atom_id res chain seq x y z
N MET A 1 11.66 -1.43 16.12
CA MET A 1 11.95 -0.22 15.30
C MET A 1 10.87 0.80 15.62
N SER A 2 11.19 2.10 15.70
CA SER A 2 10.17 3.14 15.96
C SER A 2 9.41 3.54 14.69
N HIS A 3 8.32 4.31 14.87
CA HIS A 3 7.61 4.98 13.78
C HIS A 3 8.54 5.86 12.94
N ARG A 4 8.38 5.88 11.61
CA ARG A 4 9.18 6.67 10.66
C ARG A 4 8.31 7.28 9.58
N LEU A 5 8.83 8.31 8.92
CA LEU A 5 8.27 8.86 7.69
C LEU A 5 9.17 8.46 6.53
N TYR A 6 8.59 7.97 5.45
CA TYR A 6 9.28 7.80 4.17
C TYR A 6 8.78 8.84 3.19
N SER A 7 9.70 9.46 2.46
CA SER A 7 9.39 10.40 1.38
C SER A 7 10.14 10.00 0.12
N GLY A 8 9.45 10.01 -1.01
CA GLY A 8 10.04 9.58 -2.27
C GLY A 8 9.10 9.73 -3.45
N GLN A 9 9.24 8.84 -4.43
CA GLN A 9 8.47 8.87 -5.66
C GLN A 9 7.89 7.49 -5.97
N VAL A 10 6.69 7.51 -6.53
CA VAL A 10 6.14 6.38 -7.29
C VAL A 10 6.36 6.65 -8.75
N TRP A 11 6.76 5.63 -9.49
CA TRP A 11 6.86 5.67 -10.94
C TRP A 11 6.10 4.50 -11.54
N HIS A 12 5.54 4.74 -12.71
CA HIS A 12 4.84 3.75 -13.52
C HIS A 12 5.44 3.81 -14.93
N LYS A 13 5.68 2.65 -15.52
CA LYS A 13 6.17 2.52 -16.89
C LYS A 13 5.41 1.38 -17.56
N ARG A 14 4.53 1.74 -18.50
CA ARG A 14 3.91 0.80 -19.42
C ARG A 14 4.78 0.71 -20.67
N HIS A 15 5.13 -0.51 -21.06
CA HIS A 15 5.91 -0.78 -22.27
C HIS A 15 5.03 -1.08 -23.48
N ARG A 16 3.85 -1.69 -23.26
CA ARG A 16 2.93 -2.12 -24.31
C ARG A 16 1.47 -1.73 -24.03
N PRO A 17 0.66 -1.47 -25.07
CA PRO A 17 1.00 -1.43 -26.51
C PRO A 17 1.75 -0.15 -26.93
N ALA A 18 1.72 0.90 -26.11
CA ALA A 18 2.47 2.14 -26.30
C ALA A 18 3.25 2.49 -25.03
N THR A 19 4.46 2.99 -25.20
CA THR A 19 5.31 3.41 -24.08
C THR A 19 4.68 4.61 -23.40
N HIS A 20 4.36 4.47 -22.12
CA HIS A 20 3.89 5.57 -21.29
C HIS A 20 4.52 5.47 -19.91
N ALA A 21 5.09 6.57 -19.44
CA ALA A 21 5.69 6.64 -18.12
C ALA A 21 5.27 7.92 -17.41
N PHE A 22 5.06 7.81 -16.11
CA PHE A 22 4.81 8.94 -15.24
C PHE A 22 5.33 8.66 -13.83
N SER A 23 5.65 9.72 -13.11
CA SER A 23 6.03 9.63 -11.71
C SER A 23 5.39 10.75 -10.89
N TYR A 24 5.24 10.51 -9.59
CA TYR A 24 4.70 11.48 -8.65
C TYR A 24 5.29 11.27 -7.26
N SER A 25 5.39 12.36 -6.51
CA SER A 25 5.87 12.31 -5.13
C SER A 25 4.87 11.63 -4.21
N LEU A 26 5.37 10.79 -3.31
CA LEU A 26 4.57 10.08 -2.31
C LEU A 26 5.27 10.14 -0.96
N LYS A 27 4.45 10.23 0.10
CA LYS A 27 4.89 10.12 1.49
C LYS A 27 4.08 9.03 2.18
N LEU A 28 4.77 8.11 2.84
CA LEU A 28 4.19 6.98 3.55
C LEU A 28 4.74 6.94 4.96
N PHE A 29 3.93 6.48 5.91
CA PHE A 29 4.34 6.28 7.29
C PHE A 29 4.69 4.82 7.48
N TRP A 30 5.85 4.58 8.08
CA TRP A 30 6.26 3.30 8.61
C TRP A 30 5.85 3.25 10.07
N LEU A 31 4.90 2.38 10.40
CA LEU A 31 4.25 2.33 11.70
C LEU A 31 4.54 0.99 12.38
N ASP A 32 5.00 1.08 13.62
CA ASP A 32 5.00 -0.06 14.53
C ASP A 32 3.55 -0.30 14.98
N LEU A 33 2.95 -1.40 14.51
CA LEU A 33 1.54 -1.69 14.82
C LEU A 33 1.32 -2.20 16.26
N GLN A 34 2.38 -2.52 16.99
CA GLN A 34 2.33 -2.88 18.40
C GLN A 34 2.26 -1.61 19.27
N ASN A 35 2.89 -0.52 18.80
CA ASN A 35 3.07 0.73 19.55
C ASN A 35 2.33 1.95 18.96
N LEU A 36 1.15 1.73 18.37
CA LEU A 36 0.34 2.81 17.75
C LEU A 36 -0.01 3.99 18.69
N PRO A 37 -0.29 3.81 20.00
CA PRO A 37 -0.57 4.94 20.89
C PRO A 37 0.58 5.97 20.95
N GLN A 38 1.81 5.57 20.66
CA GLN A 38 2.96 6.49 20.59
C GLN A 38 2.78 7.57 19.50
N LEU A 39 1.92 7.35 18.50
CA LEU A 39 1.63 8.35 17.47
C LEU A 39 1.11 9.67 18.05
N ASP A 40 0.39 9.63 19.18
CA ASP A 40 -0.16 10.82 19.83
C ASP A 40 0.92 11.75 20.42
N SER A 41 2.18 11.27 20.53
CA SER A 41 3.34 12.09 20.95
C SER A 41 3.92 12.97 19.84
N TYR A 42 3.57 12.71 18.58
CA TYR A 42 4.09 13.47 17.44
C TYR A 42 3.16 14.62 17.06
N PHE A 43 3.76 15.73 16.65
CA PHE A 43 3.01 16.94 16.29
C PHE A 43 2.01 16.69 15.15
N GLY A 44 0.73 16.98 15.41
CA GLY A 44 -0.36 16.87 14.43
C GLY A 44 -0.67 15.45 13.95
N LEU A 45 -0.11 14.43 14.61
CA LEU A 45 -0.52 13.04 14.48
C LEU A 45 -1.54 12.67 15.55
N SER A 46 -2.41 11.72 15.24
CA SER A 46 -3.14 11.01 16.28
C SER A 46 -3.55 9.59 15.90
N TYR A 47 -3.58 8.73 16.91
CA TYR A 47 -4.18 7.40 16.86
C TYR A 47 -5.67 7.40 17.24
N ARG A 48 -6.10 8.23 18.21
CA ARG A 48 -7.47 8.23 18.74
C ARG A 48 -8.30 9.44 18.33
N ARG A 49 -7.79 10.64 18.56
CA ARG A 49 -8.51 11.91 18.36
C ARG A 49 -8.42 12.38 16.91
N TRP A 50 -9.21 13.41 16.58
CA TRP A 50 -9.04 14.11 15.32
C TRP A 50 -7.68 14.80 15.29
N ALA A 51 -7.00 14.70 14.14
CA ALA A 51 -5.71 15.36 13.87
C ALA A 51 -5.55 15.53 12.35
N ALA A 52 -4.64 16.42 11.95
CA ALA A 52 -4.33 16.66 10.53
C ALA A 52 -3.80 15.38 9.86
N LEU A 53 -2.99 14.60 10.58
CA LEU A 53 -2.55 13.27 10.17
C LEU A 53 -3.11 12.25 11.16
N ARG A 54 -3.98 11.34 10.71
CA ARG A 54 -4.65 10.41 11.63
C ARG A 54 -4.53 8.98 11.18
N PHE A 55 -4.06 8.11 12.06
CA PHE A 55 -4.28 6.67 11.91
C PHE A 55 -5.71 6.37 12.32
N LYS A 56 -6.50 5.80 11.40
CA LYS A 56 -7.85 5.34 11.72
C LYS A 56 -7.96 3.86 11.37
N ARG A 57 -8.16 3.03 12.39
CA ARG A 57 -8.20 1.56 12.27
C ARG A 57 -9.14 1.06 11.15
N GLN A 58 -10.25 1.74 10.91
CA GLN A 58 -11.26 1.41 9.88
C GLN A 58 -10.76 1.57 8.43
N ASP A 59 -9.65 2.25 8.20
CA ASP A 59 -9.14 2.47 6.83
C ASP A 59 -8.38 1.26 6.29
N TYR A 60 -7.84 0.43 7.17
CA TYR A 60 -6.99 -0.72 6.88
C TYR A 60 -7.81 -2.02 6.85
N LEU A 61 -7.17 -3.19 6.99
CA LEU A 61 -7.80 -4.52 6.96
C LEU A 61 -9.13 -4.61 7.75
N THR A 62 -9.95 -5.60 7.44
CA THR A 62 -11.27 -5.82 8.07
C THR A 62 -11.19 -6.00 9.59
N GLU A 63 -12.36 -6.17 10.24
CA GLU A 63 -12.49 -6.37 11.70
C GLU A 63 -11.88 -5.22 12.53
N PRO A 64 -12.41 -3.98 12.40
CA PRO A 64 -11.81 -2.79 13.00
C PRO A 64 -11.83 -2.79 14.54
N GLN A 65 -12.53 -3.73 15.18
CA GLN A 65 -12.54 -3.90 16.62
C GLN A 65 -11.28 -4.61 17.15
N ARG A 66 -10.55 -5.33 16.27
CA ARG A 66 -9.33 -6.05 16.63
C ARG A 66 -8.08 -5.21 16.33
N PRO A 67 -6.99 -5.34 17.11
CA PRO A 67 -5.71 -4.72 16.80
C PRO A 67 -5.25 -5.07 15.38
N LEU A 68 -4.76 -4.06 14.63
CA LEU A 68 -4.41 -4.26 13.23
C LEU A 68 -3.27 -5.27 13.03
N HIS A 69 -2.31 -5.34 13.97
CA HIS A 69 -1.22 -6.30 13.88
C HIS A 69 -1.70 -7.75 13.98
N GLU A 70 -2.73 -8.03 14.79
CA GLU A 70 -3.30 -9.38 14.91
C GLU A 70 -4.03 -9.78 13.64
N VAL A 71 -4.87 -8.90 13.10
CA VAL A 71 -5.61 -9.16 11.85
C VAL A 71 -4.64 -9.33 10.68
N ALA A 72 -3.60 -8.50 10.60
CA ALA A 72 -2.56 -8.65 9.60
C ALA A 72 -1.83 -9.98 9.73
N LYS A 73 -1.37 -10.34 10.94
CA LYS A 73 -0.66 -11.62 11.18
C LYS A 73 -1.53 -12.83 10.88
N GLN A 74 -2.80 -12.79 11.26
CA GLN A 74 -3.77 -13.84 10.92
C GLN A 74 -3.92 -13.96 9.40
N LYS A 75 -4.16 -12.83 8.71
CA LYS A 75 -4.32 -12.85 7.26
C LYS A 75 -3.07 -13.34 6.52
N MET A 76 -1.90 -12.96 7.01
CA MET A 76 -0.62 -13.45 6.50
C MET A 76 -0.48 -14.97 6.72
N SER A 77 -0.87 -15.49 7.88
CA SER A 77 -0.84 -16.93 8.17
C SER A 77 -1.80 -17.72 7.30
N GLU A 78 -3.01 -17.21 7.06
CA GLU A 78 -3.99 -17.79 6.13
C GLU A 78 -3.43 -17.88 4.72
N LEU A 79 -2.82 -16.79 4.22
CA LEU A 79 -2.21 -16.74 2.88
C LEU A 79 -0.96 -17.64 2.76
N ALA A 80 -0.22 -17.85 3.85
CA ALA A 80 0.94 -18.73 3.88
C ALA A 80 0.56 -20.21 3.92
N GLY A 81 -0.63 -20.54 4.42
CA GLY A 81 -1.04 -21.92 4.70
C GLY A 81 -0.43 -22.51 5.99
N PHE A 82 0.27 -21.70 6.78
CA PHE A 82 0.84 -22.09 8.08
C PHE A 82 0.94 -20.88 9.02
N PRO A 83 1.00 -21.09 10.35
CA PRO A 83 1.10 -20.00 11.31
C PRO A 83 2.39 -19.18 11.11
N LEU A 84 2.22 -17.88 10.96
CA LEU A 84 3.30 -16.90 10.94
C LEU A 84 3.32 -16.12 12.25
N ASP A 85 4.50 -15.92 12.82
CA ASP A 85 4.70 -15.10 14.01
C ASP A 85 5.77 -14.02 13.81
N GLY A 86 5.77 -13.03 14.70
CA GLY A 86 6.63 -11.85 14.63
C GLY A 86 5.89 -10.54 14.89
N GLU A 87 6.62 -9.45 14.75
CA GLU A 87 6.09 -8.08 14.86
C GLU A 87 5.66 -7.57 13.48
N VAL A 88 4.48 -6.94 13.43
CA VAL A 88 3.95 -6.40 12.18
C VAL A 88 4.19 -4.90 12.11
N PHE A 89 4.83 -4.46 11.03
CA PHE A 89 4.99 -3.06 10.67
C PHE A 89 4.13 -2.73 9.45
N LEU A 90 3.66 -1.49 9.38
CA LEU A 90 2.83 -1.01 8.27
C LEU A 90 3.53 0.13 7.53
N LEU A 91 3.66 0.03 6.22
CA LEU A 91 4.01 1.12 5.33
C LEU A 91 2.75 1.56 4.56
N ALA A 92 2.18 2.69 4.95
CA ALA A 92 0.91 3.17 4.40
C ALA A 92 0.73 4.69 4.57
N PRO A 93 -0.19 5.33 3.82
CA PRO A 93 -0.61 6.68 4.13
C PRO A 93 -1.45 6.70 5.42
N LEU A 94 -1.47 7.86 6.07
CA LEU A 94 -2.43 8.20 7.13
C LEU A 94 -3.55 9.08 6.54
N ARG A 95 -4.67 9.22 7.26
CA ARG A 95 -5.67 10.23 6.90
C ARG A 95 -5.04 11.60 6.90
N TRP A 96 -5.27 12.36 5.83
CA TRP A 96 -4.85 13.75 5.70
C TRP A 96 -6.10 14.64 5.78
N PHE A 97 -6.20 15.43 6.86
CA PHE A 97 -7.37 16.25 7.21
C PHE A 97 -8.71 15.50 7.06
N GLY A 98 -8.73 14.22 7.47
CA GLY A 98 -9.92 13.36 7.45
C GLY A 98 -10.11 12.54 6.17
N LEU A 99 -9.40 12.87 5.09
CA LEU A 99 -9.42 12.14 3.81
C LEU A 99 -8.45 10.97 3.85
N TYR A 100 -8.88 9.81 3.38
CA TYR A 100 -8.04 8.62 3.22
C TYR A 100 -8.07 8.15 1.77
N PHE A 101 -6.91 7.71 1.29
CA PHE A 101 -6.79 7.00 0.03
C PHE A 101 -5.45 6.26 0.05
N SER A 102 -5.50 4.98 -0.30
CA SER A 102 -4.31 4.17 -0.45
C SER A 102 -4.49 3.21 -1.62
N PRO A 103 -3.66 3.31 -2.68
CA PRO A 103 -3.69 2.30 -3.74
C PRO A 103 -3.14 0.97 -3.22
N VAL A 104 -2.19 1.01 -2.28
CA VAL A 104 -1.56 -0.16 -1.68
C VAL A 104 -1.05 0.14 -0.27
N ASN A 105 -1.28 -0.78 0.65
CA ASN A 105 -0.69 -0.82 1.98
C ASN A 105 0.23 -2.03 2.10
N PHE A 106 1.41 -1.88 2.70
CA PHE A 106 2.34 -2.99 2.92
C PHE A 106 2.47 -3.34 4.40
N TYR A 107 2.29 -4.60 4.74
CA TYR A 107 2.46 -5.13 6.09
C TYR A 107 3.70 -6.01 6.12
N TYR A 108 4.72 -5.60 6.87
CA TYR A 108 6.00 -6.30 6.99
C TYR A 108 6.01 -7.14 8.27
N LEU A 109 6.37 -8.41 8.16
CA LEU A 109 6.51 -9.32 9.30
C LEU A 109 7.98 -9.47 9.70
N ARG A 110 8.34 -8.87 10.84
CA ARG A 110 9.67 -8.89 11.42
C ARG A 110 9.81 -10.04 12.41
N GLN A 111 10.86 -10.85 12.23
CA GLN A 111 11.23 -11.94 13.11
C GLN A 111 12.03 -11.44 14.31
N THR A 112 12.21 -12.30 15.31
CA THR A 112 12.93 -11.97 16.56
C THR A 112 14.41 -11.65 16.35
N ASP A 113 15.01 -12.18 15.27
CA ASP A 113 16.38 -11.87 14.84
C ASP A 113 16.50 -10.49 14.14
N GLY A 114 15.38 -9.78 13.98
CA GLY A 114 15.29 -8.47 13.34
C GLY A 114 15.14 -8.51 11.82
N THR A 115 15.19 -9.69 11.20
CA THR A 115 14.97 -9.84 9.75
C THR A 115 13.50 -9.76 9.39
N PHE A 116 13.21 -9.38 8.14
CA PHE A 116 11.85 -9.41 7.60
C PHE A 116 11.63 -10.68 6.81
N SER A 117 10.70 -11.50 7.26
CA SER A 117 10.41 -12.79 6.63
C SER A 117 9.39 -12.68 5.50
N HIS A 118 8.38 -11.83 5.66
CA HIS A 118 7.27 -11.71 4.72
C HIS A 118 6.81 -10.26 4.58
N VAL A 119 6.22 -9.96 3.42
CA VAL A 119 5.46 -8.73 3.17
C VAL A 119 4.11 -9.10 2.62
N MET A 120 3.05 -8.54 3.19
CA MET A 120 1.72 -8.59 2.60
C MET A 120 1.38 -7.25 1.95
N ALA A 121 1.04 -7.27 0.67
CA ALA A 121 0.55 -6.12 -0.07
C ALA A 121 -0.98 -6.16 -0.15
N GLU A 122 -1.65 -5.29 0.61
CA GLU A 122 -3.10 -5.03 0.50
C GLU A 122 -3.31 -4.00 -0.59
N VAL A 123 -3.83 -4.44 -1.74
CA VAL A 123 -4.07 -3.57 -2.89
C VAL A 123 -5.56 -3.32 -3.05
N SER A 124 -5.92 -2.05 -3.20
CA SER A 124 -7.31 -1.62 -3.34
C SER A 124 -7.58 -1.23 -4.80
N ASN A 125 -8.65 -1.77 -5.38
CA ASN A 125 -9.13 -1.26 -6.66
C ASN A 125 -9.98 0.00 -6.42
N THR A 126 -9.83 0.99 -7.30
CA THR A 126 -10.73 2.14 -7.37
C THR A 126 -11.41 2.14 -8.74
N PRO A 127 -12.73 2.38 -8.83
CA PRO A 127 -13.65 2.83 -7.77
C PRO A 127 -14.41 1.72 -7.00
N TRP A 128 -14.23 0.43 -7.33
CA TRP A 128 -15.08 -0.64 -6.79
C TRP A 128 -14.78 -1.03 -5.33
N ASN A 129 -13.73 -0.46 -4.71
CA ASN A 129 -13.38 -0.61 -3.30
C ASN A 129 -13.14 -2.07 -2.88
N GLU A 130 -12.85 -2.94 -3.85
CA GLU A 130 -12.44 -4.30 -3.59
C GLU A 130 -10.97 -4.31 -3.18
N ARG A 131 -10.62 -5.17 -2.22
CA ARG A 131 -9.27 -5.29 -1.69
C ARG A 131 -8.78 -6.70 -1.87
N HIS A 132 -7.50 -6.82 -2.22
CA HIS A 132 -6.84 -8.11 -2.33
C HIS A 132 -5.49 -8.07 -1.66
N CYS A 133 -5.11 -9.16 -1.01
CA CYS A 133 -3.87 -9.27 -0.28
C CYS A 133 -2.97 -10.29 -0.98
N TYR A 134 -1.78 -9.85 -1.40
CA TYR A 134 -0.71 -10.74 -1.85
C TYR A 134 0.27 -10.94 -0.70
N LEU A 135 0.71 -12.18 -0.47
CA LEU A 135 1.78 -12.48 0.47
C LEU A 135 3.06 -12.83 -0.29
N ILE A 136 4.17 -12.24 0.12
CA ILE A 136 5.49 -12.45 -0.47
C ILE A 136 6.44 -12.94 0.63
N ASP A 137 7.06 -14.12 0.46
CA ASP A 137 8.18 -14.58 1.30
C ASP A 137 9.46 -13.87 0.82
N LEU A 138 10.08 -13.08 1.69
CA LEU A 138 11.28 -12.32 1.38
C LEU A 138 12.56 -13.17 1.37
N ARG A 139 12.53 -14.35 1.99
CA ARG A 139 13.68 -15.27 2.05
C ARG A 139 13.77 -16.13 0.79
N ASN A 140 12.63 -16.41 0.17
CA ASN A 140 12.54 -17.10 -1.10
C ASN A 140 11.48 -16.42 -1.98
N PRO A 141 11.78 -15.25 -2.56
CA PRO A 141 10.83 -14.52 -3.39
C PRO A 141 10.48 -15.35 -4.63
N GLN A 142 9.31 -15.96 -4.62
CA GLN A 142 8.74 -16.67 -5.76
C GLN A 142 7.80 -15.74 -6.54
N ASP A 143 7.72 -15.97 -7.85
CA ASP A 143 6.75 -15.29 -8.71
C ASP A 143 5.32 -15.61 -8.23
N THR A 144 4.49 -14.58 -8.07
CA THR A 144 3.08 -14.76 -7.66
C THR A 144 2.18 -14.62 -8.88
N ASP A 145 1.29 -15.58 -9.09
CA ASP A 145 0.28 -15.46 -10.14
C ASP A 145 -0.66 -14.28 -9.84
N LYS A 146 -1.00 -13.50 -10.87
CA LYS A 146 -1.92 -12.37 -10.73
C LYS A 146 -3.35 -12.87 -10.51
N ALA A 147 -3.75 -12.95 -9.25
CA ALA A 147 -5.09 -13.35 -8.86
C ALA A 147 -6.12 -12.20 -8.82
N PHE A 148 -5.70 -10.93 -9.00
CA PHE A 148 -6.59 -9.78 -8.84
C PHE A 148 -6.48 -8.70 -9.92
N HIS A 149 -7.63 -8.12 -10.30
CA HIS A 149 -7.73 -6.94 -11.15
C HIS A 149 -7.34 -5.67 -10.39
N VAL A 150 -6.02 -5.47 -10.23
CA VAL A 150 -5.49 -4.28 -9.55
C VAL A 150 -5.61 -3.00 -10.41
N SER A 151 -5.93 -3.17 -11.70
CA SER A 151 -6.16 -2.08 -12.63
C SER A 151 -7.13 -2.54 -13.72
N PRO A 152 -8.14 -1.73 -14.09
CA PRO A 152 -9.01 -2.03 -15.24
C PRO A 152 -8.26 -2.03 -16.59
N PHE A 153 -6.94 -1.79 -16.59
CA PHE A 153 -6.13 -1.60 -17.78
C PHE A 153 -5.08 -2.71 -18.05
N ASN A 154 -5.03 -3.79 -17.24
CA ASN A 154 -4.14 -4.94 -17.51
C ASN A 154 -4.89 -6.28 -17.47
N PRO A 155 -4.77 -7.14 -18.51
CA PRO A 155 -5.43 -8.44 -18.56
C PRO A 155 -5.00 -9.40 -17.43
N MET A 156 -5.87 -10.37 -17.11
CA MET A 156 -5.69 -11.33 -16.00
C MET A 156 -4.51 -12.29 -16.18
N SER A 157 -4.07 -12.51 -17.41
CA SER A 157 -2.98 -13.44 -17.76
C SER A 157 -1.59 -12.79 -17.60
N MET A 158 -1.21 -12.35 -16.40
CA MET A 158 0.14 -11.82 -16.13
C MET A 158 0.69 -12.39 -14.83
N ARG A 159 2.00 -12.50 -14.69
CA ARG A 159 2.65 -12.80 -13.40
C ARG A 159 3.15 -11.51 -12.75
N TYR A 160 3.01 -11.42 -11.43
CA TYR A 160 3.61 -10.34 -10.66
C TYR A 160 4.98 -10.78 -10.14
N GLN A 161 6.01 -10.06 -10.58
CA GLN A 161 7.35 -10.18 -10.01
C GLN A 161 7.55 -9.04 -9.03
N TRP A 162 7.64 -9.39 -7.75
CA TRP A 162 7.81 -8.46 -6.66
C TRP A 162 9.28 -8.38 -6.26
N HIS A 163 9.76 -7.16 -6.05
CA HIS A 163 11.07 -6.91 -5.47
C HIS A 163 10.94 -5.92 -4.32
N PHE A 164 11.41 -6.30 -3.14
CA PHE A 164 11.38 -5.48 -1.95
C PHE A 164 12.80 -5.33 -1.42
N SER A 165 13.22 -4.10 -1.12
CA SER A 165 14.40 -3.90 -0.30
C SER A 165 14.06 -4.08 1.17
N THR A 166 15.05 -4.46 1.98
CA THR A 166 14.93 -4.40 3.43
C THR A 166 14.63 -2.95 3.87
N PRO A 167 13.58 -2.71 4.67
CA PRO A 167 13.27 -1.38 5.19
C PRO A 167 14.41 -0.83 6.07
N ALA A 168 15.08 0.21 5.59
CA ALA A 168 16.14 0.92 6.31
C ALA A 168 16.14 2.40 5.90
N GLU A 169 17.30 3.03 5.74
CA GLU A 169 17.40 4.43 5.26
C GLU A 169 16.77 4.62 3.87
N HIS A 170 16.80 3.58 3.04
CA HIS A 170 16.15 3.53 1.75
C HIS A 170 15.15 2.37 1.71
N LEU A 171 14.01 2.61 1.08
CA LEU A 171 12.97 1.61 0.86
C LEU A 171 12.59 1.62 -0.62
N GLN A 172 12.63 0.44 -1.22
CA GLN A 172 12.26 0.20 -2.60
C GLN A 172 11.24 -0.93 -2.68
N VAL A 173 10.19 -0.69 -3.45
CA VAL A 173 9.24 -1.71 -3.90
C VAL A 173 9.19 -1.64 -5.40
N LYS A 174 9.39 -2.75 -6.10
CA LYS A 174 9.21 -2.86 -7.55
C LYS A 174 8.23 -3.99 -7.83
N ILE A 175 7.34 -3.74 -8.79
CA ILE A 175 6.38 -4.71 -9.28
C ILE A 175 6.49 -4.71 -10.80
N ALA A 176 6.81 -5.86 -11.39
CA ALA A 176 6.72 -6.07 -12.82
C ALA A 176 5.53 -6.98 -13.14
N CYS A 177 4.75 -6.60 -14.15
CA CYS A 177 3.74 -7.44 -14.78
C CYS A 177 4.36 -8.06 -16.03
N VAL A 178 4.49 -9.38 -16.04
CA VAL A 178 5.15 -10.13 -17.12
C VAL A 178 4.15 -11.09 -17.76
N THR A 179 4.08 -11.11 -19.08
CA THR A 179 3.48 -12.20 -19.85
C THR A 179 4.57 -13.12 -20.41
N GLU A 180 5.17 -12.73 -21.53
CA GLU A 180 6.42 -13.28 -22.09
C GLU A 180 7.58 -12.29 -21.96
N GLN A 181 7.25 -11.00 -21.91
CA GLN A 181 8.15 -9.87 -21.70
C GLN A 181 7.50 -8.92 -20.69
N THR A 182 8.27 -7.96 -20.17
CA THR A 182 7.74 -6.99 -19.21
C THR A 182 6.79 -6.00 -19.90
N ASP A 183 5.48 -6.15 -19.66
CA ASP A 183 4.45 -5.28 -20.22
C ASP A 183 4.31 -3.97 -19.46
N PHE A 184 4.52 -4.04 -18.15
CA PHE A 184 4.35 -2.92 -17.23
C PHE A 184 5.21 -3.09 -15.98
N GLU A 185 5.78 -1.99 -15.52
CA GLU A 185 6.47 -1.91 -14.24
C GLU A 185 5.94 -0.73 -13.43
N ALA A 186 5.88 -0.91 -12.13
CA ALA A 186 5.71 0.17 -11.18
C ALA A 186 6.75 0.03 -10.07
N GLY A 187 7.16 1.15 -9.51
CA GLY A 187 8.04 1.13 -8.37
C GLY A 187 7.83 2.31 -7.45
N ILE A 188 8.17 2.08 -6.19
CA ILE A 188 8.23 3.06 -5.12
C ILE A 188 9.69 3.12 -4.69
N GLN A 189 10.28 4.31 -4.71
CA GLN A 189 11.61 4.54 -4.18
C GLN A 189 11.55 5.70 -3.19
N MET A 190 11.94 5.43 -1.95
CA MET A 190 11.81 6.36 -0.85
C MET A 190 13.04 6.36 0.05
N SER A 191 13.23 7.48 0.75
CA SER A 191 14.22 7.60 1.80
C SER A 191 13.53 7.93 3.12
N GLU A 192 14.10 7.41 4.20
CA GLU A 192 13.66 7.70 5.55
C GLU A 192 13.83 9.20 5.86
N LYS A 193 12.84 9.75 6.55
CA LYS A 193 12.81 11.09 7.11
C LYS A 193 12.53 10.98 8.59
N LYS A 194 13.21 11.82 9.37
CA LYS A 194 12.97 11.92 10.80
C LYS A 194 11.52 12.31 11.04
N LEU A 195 10.85 11.61 11.95
CA LEU A 195 9.48 11.92 12.33
C LEU A 195 9.48 13.11 13.31
N ASN A 196 9.74 14.30 12.79
CA ASN A 196 9.83 15.55 13.56
C ASN A 196 8.80 16.58 13.07
N ARG A 197 8.63 17.65 13.83
CA ARG A 197 7.64 18.70 13.54
C ARG A 197 7.79 19.30 12.14
N THR A 198 9.02 19.53 11.67
CA THR A 198 9.29 20.14 10.37
C THR A 198 8.81 19.27 9.22
N GLU A 199 9.16 17.98 9.24
CA GLU A 199 8.75 17.03 8.19
C GLU A 199 7.24 16.79 8.21
N LEU A 200 6.63 16.75 9.40
CA LEU A 200 5.19 16.59 9.57
C LEU A 200 4.41 17.81 9.06
N LEU A 201 4.88 19.03 9.35
CA LEU A 201 4.33 20.24 8.74
C LEU A 201 4.47 20.23 7.21
N ASN A 202 5.61 19.76 6.69
CA ASN A 202 5.78 19.59 5.25
C ASN A 202 4.76 18.59 4.68
N VAL A 203 4.44 17.49 5.37
CA VAL A 203 3.36 16.58 4.94
C VAL A 203 1.99 17.29 4.94
N MET A 204 1.69 18.06 5.98
CA MET A 204 0.39 18.74 6.12
C MET A 204 0.20 19.86 5.08
N LEU A 205 1.25 20.65 4.82
CA LEU A 205 1.20 21.82 3.94
C LEU A 205 1.45 21.48 2.46
N ASN A 206 1.99 20.31 2.15
CA ASN A 206 2.26 19.95 0.76
C ASN A 206 0.97 19.57 0.03
N THR A 207 0.46 20.55 -0.72
CA THR A 207 -0.77 20.45 -1.52
C THR A 207 -0.67 19.48 -2.71
N MET A 208 0.50 18.90 -3.02
CA MET A 208 0.59 17.88 -4.07
C MET A 208 -0.14 16.59 -3.69
N THR A 209 -0.19 16.21 -2.42
CA THR A 209 -1.00 15.06 -1.97
C THR A 209 -2.48 15.30 -2.28
N LEU A 210 -2.96 16.53 -2.06
CA LEU A 210 -4.31 16.94 -2.44
C LEU A 210 -4.52 16.93 -3.96
N LYS A 211 -3.56 17.41 -4.77
CA LYS A 211 -3.68 17.40 -6.24
C LYS A 211 -3.68 15.99 -6.82
N THR A 212 -2.90 15.06 -6.28
CA THR A 212 -2.91 13.66 -6.72
C THR A 212 -4.21 12.97 -6.31
N LEU A 213 -4.70 13.20 -5.08
CA LEU A 213 -6.00 12.69 -4.63
C LEU A 213 -7.15 13.25 -5.46
N VAL A 214 -7.25 14.58 -5.60
CA VAL A 214 -8.25 15.25 -6.42
C VAL A 214 -8.11 14.83 -7.88
N GLY A 215 -6.91 14.65 -8.41
CA GLY A 215 -6.67 14.17 -9.76
C GLY A 215 -7.19 12.75 -9.99
N ILE A 216 -6.94 11.83 -9.05
CA ILE A 216 -7.44 10.45 -9.14
C ILE A 216 -8.97 10.41 -9.02
N TYR A 217 -9.55 11.12 -8.04
CA TYR A 217 -11.01 11.21 -7.89
C TYR A 217 -11.68 11.95 -9.06
N TRP A 218 -11.06 12.99 -9.61
CA TRP A 218 -11.57 13.73 -10.77
C TRP A 218 -11.54 12.89 -12.05
N GLN A 219 -10.48 12.10 -12.26
CA GLN A 219 -10.44 11.16 -13.40
C GLN A 219 -11.43 10.02 -13.22
N ALA A 220 -11.58 9.47 -12.00
CA ALA A 220 -12.59 8.45 -11.71
C ALA A 220 -14.02 8.98 -11.91
N ALA A 221 -14.32 10.19 -11.45
CA ALA A 221 -15.62 10.86 -11.65
C ALA A 221 -15.87 11.19 -13.13
N LYS A 222 -14.84 11.60 -13.88
CA LYS A 222 -14.93 11.87 -15.32
C LYS A 222 -15.20 10.60 -16.13
N ILE A 223 -14.68 9.45 -15.71
CA ILE A 223 -14.99 8.14 -16.33
C ILE A 223 -16.44 7.75 -16.02
N TYR A 224 -16.88 7.93 -14.77
CA TYR A 224 -18.26 7.66 -14.35
C TYR A 224 -19.30 8.52 -15.11
N LEU A 225 -19.02 9.81 -15.29
CA LEU A 225 -19.90 10.75 -16.01
C LEU A 225 -19.90 10.57 -17.54
N LYS A 226 -18.93 9.84 -18.10
CA LYS A 226 -18.80 9.64 -19.55
C LYS A 226 -19.45 8.36 -20.08
N GLY A 227 -20.05 7.53 -19.23
CA GLY A 227 -20.83 6.36 -19.67
C GLY A 227 -20.03 5.31 -20.47
N ASN A 228 -18.70 5.29 -20.34
CA ASN A 228 -17.87 4.30 -21.04
C ASN A 228 -18.13 2.91 -20.45
N PRO A 229 -18.32 1.87 -21.28
CA PRO A 229 -18.59 0.52 -20.81
C PRO A 229 -17.40 0.04 -19.96
N VAL A 230 -17.69 -0.18 -18.68
CA VAL A 230 -16.86 -0.93 -17.75
C VAL A 230 -16.86 -2.37 -18.25
N TYR A 231 -15.69 -2.98 -18.41
CA TYR A 231 -15.64 -4.43 -18.58
C TYR A 231 -16.24 -5.05 -17.32
N GLY A 232 -17.50 -5.50 -17.43
CA GLY A 232 -18.20 -6.16 -16.35
C GLY A 232 -17.41 -7.40 -15.96
N HIS A 233 -16.93 -7.42 -14.73
CA HIS A 233 -16.35 -8.63 -14.19
C HIS A 233 -17.49 -9.62 -13.98
N THR A 234 -17.42 -10.77 -14.64
CA THR A 234 -18.30 -11.90 -14.39
C THR A 234 -18.12 -12.30 -12.93
N SER A 235 -19.18 -12.15 -12.14
CA SER A 235 -19.27 -12.72 -10.81
C SER A 235 -19.13 -14.23 -10.91
N SER A 236 -17.98 -14.76 -10.46
CA SER A 236 -17.78 -16.20 -10.30
C SER A 236 -17.19 -16.47 -8.93
N HIS A 237 -18.06 -17.06 -8.11
CA HIS A 237 -17.84 -17.78 -6.86
C HIS A 237 -17.48 -16.99 -5.59
N LYS A 238 -18.54 -16.81 -4.77
CA LYS A 238 -18.47 -16.94 -3.31
C LYS A 238 -17.73 -18.24 -2.97
N GLU A 239 -16.67 -18.13 -2.17
CA GLU A 239 -16.28 -19.23 -1.30
C GLU A 239 -16.49 -18.78 0.15
N SER A 240 -17.24 -19.64 0.83
CA SER A 240 -17.76 -19.62 2.19
C SER A 240 -16.70 -19.90 3.24
#